data_AF-A0A421JQD3-F1
#
_entry.id   AF-A0A421JQD3-F1
#
_cell.length_a   1.000
_cell.length_b   1.000
_cell.length_c   1.000
_cell.angle_alpha   90.00
_cell.angle_beta   90.00
_cell.angle_gamma   90.00
#
_symmetry.space_group_name_H-M   'P 1'
#
loop_
_entity.id
_entity.type
_entity.pdbx_description
1 polymer ?
#
loop_
_entity_poly.entity_id
_entity_poly.type
_entity_poly.pdbx_seq_one_letter_code
_entity_poly.pdbx_strand_id
1 'polypeptide(L)'
;MSKNRRKEIQEKQSLQAQFQLALSQNEKRALSWLQPCQQPQEQNTVANTNDDDSFMNLPVIPQGAGLTSGNSKNTIGEFLSSDDLKKNKPQPGNEFRKTAVQSKPMIALMNKMRNTSREKVRKKVERVKQQTRENNQDNDDSEDEEVSELRARSVKKTTTGLLHNKIKKKSGRPF
;
A
#
# COMPACT_ATOMS: atom_id res chain seq x y z
N MET A 1 44.49 37.87 19.08
CA MET A 1 43.49 37.16 18.24
C MET A 1 42.08 37.44 18.77
N SER A 2 41.34 38.43 18.24
CA SER A 2 40.03 38.85 18.81
C SER A 2 38.95 39.19 17.78
N LYS A 3 39.25 39.13 16.48
CA LYS A 3 38.33 39.59 15.42
C LYS A 3 37.26 38.55 15.02
N ASN A 4 37.44 37.27 15.39
CA ASN A 4 36.54 36.18 15.00
C ASN A 4 35.47 35.84 16.05
N ARG A 5 35.73 36.11 17.33
CA ARG A 5 34.80 35.80 18.43
C ARG A 5 33.48 36.55 18.31
N ARG A 6 33.49 37.81 17.86
CA ARG A 6 32.27 38.60 17.67
C ARG A 6 31.38 38.04 16.56
N LYS A 7 31.99 37.61 15.45
CA LYS A 7 31.29 36.99 14.32
C LYS A 7 30.70 35.63 14.74
N GLU A 8 31.46 34.83 15.45
CA GLU A 8 31.00 33.54 16.00
C GLU A 8 29.82 33.72 16.98
N ILE A 9 29.88 34.72 17.87
CA ILE A 9 28.78 35.02 18.79
C ILE A 9 27.53 35.44 18.01
N GLN A 10 27.68 36.29 16.99
CA GLN A 10 26.57 36.71 16.14
C GLN A 10 25.94 35.52 15.40
N GLU A 11 26.76 34.62 14.87
CA GLU A 11 26.31 33.39 14.21
C GLU A 11 25.53 32.50 15.19
N LYS A 12 26.08 32.23 16.38
CA LYS A 12 25.42 31.46 17.43
C LYS A 12 24.08 32.05 17.85
N GLN A 13 24.02 33.37 18.03
CA GLN A 13 22.78 34.07 18.36
C GLN A 13 21.76 33.97 17.22
N SER A 14 22.21 34.09 15.97
CA SER A 14 21.32 33.96 14.81
C SER A 14 20.74 32.56 14.68
N LEU A 15 21.54 31.51 14.91
CA LEU A 15 21.07 30.12 14.91
C LEU A 15 20.08 29.86 16.04
N GLN A 16 20.35 30.38 17.24
CA GLN A 16 19.41 30.26 18.37
C GLN A 16 18.06 30.91 18.05
N ALA A 17 18.08 32.11 17.46
CA ALA A 17 16.86 32.82 17.05
C ALA A 17 16.10 32.08 15.93
N GLN A 18 16.82 31.55 14.94
CA GLN A 18 16.22 30.75 13.86
C GLN A 18 15.56 29.47 14.40
N PHE A 19 16.22 28.79 15.34
CA PHE A 19 15.67 27.60 15.98
C PHE A 19 14.40 27.92 16.77
N GLN A 20 14.42 28.98 17.58
CA GLN A 20 13.23 29.42 18.32
C GLN A 20 12.09 29.81 17.37
N LEU A 21 12.40 30.50 16.27
CA LEU A 21 11.41 30.86 15.25
C LEU A 21 10.79 29.60 14.61
N ALA A 22 11.60 28.63 14.23
CA ALA A 22 11.15 27.37 13.65
C ALA A 22 10.24 26.58 14.61
N LEU A 23 10.60 26.52 15.90
CA LEU A 23 9.74 25.91 16.94
C LEU A 23 8.41 26.65 17.05
N SER A 24 8.42 27.98 17.15
CA SER A 24 7.18 28.77 17.27
C SER A 24 6.25 28.63 16.04
N GLN A 25 6.81 28.45 14.84
CA GLN A 25 6.03 28.19 13.63
C GLN A 25 5.38 26.81 13.66
N ASN A 26 6.10 25.79 14.12
CA ASN A 26 5.58 24.43 14.29
C ASN A 26 4.49 24.38 15.36
N GLU A 27 4.69 25.06 16.49
CA GLU A 27 3.71 25.20 17.57
C GLU A 27 2.43 25.89 17.09
N LYS A 28 2.54 26.99 16.33
CA LYS A 28 1.37 27.66 15.71
C LYS A 28 0.58 26.72 14.80
N ARG A 29 1.27 25.90 14.00
CA ARG A 29 0.62 24.88 13.15
C ARG A 29 -0.06 23.79 13.99
N ALA A 30 0.60 23.30 15.03
CA ALA A 30 0.00 22.31 15.93
C ALA A 30 -1.23 22.87 16.67
N LEU A 31 -1.18 24.13 17.11
CA LEU A 31 -2.32 24.81 17.71
C LEU A 31 -3.50 24.94 16.74
N SER A 32 -3.26 25.13 15.44
CA SER A 32 -4.34 25.12 14.45
C SER A 32 -5.06 23.78 14.32
N TRP A 33 -4.40 22.67 14.67
CA TRP A 33 -5.05 21.35 14.73
C TRP A 33 -5.88 21.14 16.00
N LEU A 34 -5.56 21.89 17.06
CA LEU A 34 -6.24 21.83 18.35
C LEU A 34 -7.36 22.86 18.49
N GLN A 35 -7.47 23.82 17.56
CA GLN A 35 -8.56 24.78 17.61
C GLN A 35 -9.88 24.00 17.49
N PRO A 36 -10.73 24.02 18.55
CA PRO A 36 -12.05 23.44 18.44
C PRO A 36 -12.77 24.19 17.31
N CYS A 37 -13.41 23.43 16.43
CA CYS A 37 -14.22 23.96 15.35
C CYS A 37 -15.19 24.98 15.97
N GLN A 38 -14.87 26.28 15.89
CA GLN A 38 -15.84 27.31 16.18
C GLN A 38 -16.87 27.15 15.07
N GLN A 39 -17.93 26.44 15.42
CA GLN A 39 -19.07 26.25 14.55
C GLN A 39 -19.45 27.63 14.02
N PRO A 40 -19.57 27.80 12.69
CA PRO A 40 -20.19 28.98 12.16
C PRO A 40 -21.54 29.11 12.84
N GLN A 41 -21.78 30.27 13.45
CA GLN A 41 -23.11 30.68 13.85
C GLN A 41 -23.95 30.82 12.58
N GLU A 42 -24.51 29.71 12.11
CA GLU A 42 -25.53 29.72 11.08
C GLU A 42 -26.87 30.02 11.74
N GLN A 43 -27.54 30.95 11.08
CA GLN A 43 -28.77 31.57 11.49
C GLN A 43 -29.90 30.53 11.49
N ASN A 44 -30.68 30.51 12.57
CA ASN A 44 -32.09 30.14 12.63
C ASN A 44 -32.64 29.27 11.48
N THR A 45 -32.65 27.96 11.67
CA THR A 45 -33.81 27.15 11.26
C THR A 45 -34.23 26.27 12.42
N VAL A 46 -35.46 26.53 12.87
CA VAL A 46 -36.16 25.85 13.94
C VAL A 46 -36.37 24.38 13.59
N ALA A 47 -35.81 23.47 14.39
CA ALA A 47 -36.43 22.18 14.69
C ALA A 47 -35.80 21.60 15.95
N ASN A 48 -36.57 21.62 17.04
CA ASN A 48 -36.34 20.75 18.18
C ASN A 48 -36.36 19.30 17.69
N THR A 49 -35.22 18.65 17.67
CA THR A 49 -35.09 17.20 17.64
C THR A 49 -33.93 16.87 18.56
N ASN A 50 -34.16 15.93 19.47
CA ASN A 50 -33.23 15.54 20.53
C ASN A 50 -31.81 15.33 19.98
N ASP A 51 -30.78 15.48 20.82
CA ASP A 51 -29.38 15.25 20.45
C ASP A 51 -29.17 13.91 19.72
N ASP A 52 -30.06 12.93 19.94
CA ASP A 52 -30.15 11.64 19.26
C ASP A 52 -30.26 11.72 17.73
N ASP A 53 -30.89 12.76 17.18
CA ASP A 53 -31.09 12.91 15.72
C ASP A 53 -29.88 13.55 15.01
N SER A 54 -28.92 14.07 15.79
CA SER A 54 -27.67 14.64 15.25
C SER A 54 -26.87 13.61 14.46
N PHE A 55 -26.88 12.35 14.90
CA PHE A 55 -26.21 11.26 14.21
C PHE A 55 -26.89 10.92 12.87
N MET A 56 -28.22 10.91 12.86
CA MET A 56 -29.00 10.60 11.65
C MET A 56 -28.84 11.67 10.57
N ASN A 57 -28.47 12.90 10.95
CA ASN A 57 -28.23 14.04 10.07
C ASN A 57 -26.79 14.13 9.52
N LEU A 58 -25.92 13.16 9.83
CA LEU A 58 -24.56 13.14 9.30
C LEU A 58 -24.50 12.69 7.84
N PRO A 59 -23.60 13.27 7.01
CA PRO A 59 -23.41 12.84 5.62
C PRO A 59 -22.75 11.46 5.52
N VAL A 60 -23.23 10.63 4.59
CA VAL A 60 -22.63 9.33 4.30
C VAL A 60 -21.55 9.45 3.22
N ILE A 61 -20.33 9.03 3.54
CA ILE A 61 -19.21 8.99 2.59
C ILE A 61 -19.18 7.61 1.92
N PRO A 62 -19.45 7.50 0.61
CA PRO A 62 -19.38 6.22 -0.08
C PRO A 62 -17.93 5.73 -0.22
N GLN A 63 -17.76 4.41 -0.30
CA GLN A 63 -16.43 3.81 -0.48
C GLN A 63 -15.74 4.37 -1.74
N GLY A 64 -14.49 4.80 -1.58
CA GLY A 64 -13.70 5.38 -2.67
C GLY A 64 -13.98 6.87 -2.94
N ALA A 65 -14.93 7.51 -2.23
CA ALA A 65 -15.03 8.97 -2.25
C ALA A 65 -13.93 9.60 -1.38
N GLY A 66 -13.35 10.69 -1.88
CA GLY A 66 -12.36 11.48 -1.15
C GLY A 66 -13.01 12.43 -0.13
N LEU A 67 -12.22 12.89 0.84
CA LEU A 67 -12.65 13.83 1.89
C LEU A 67 -13.05 15.22 1.34
N THR A 68 -12.78 15.51 0.07
CA THR A 68 -13.17 16.77 -0.60
C THR A 68 -14.60 16.76 -1.14
N SER A 69 -15.33 15.65 -1.00
CA SER A 69 -16.73 15.55 -1.42
C SER A 69 -17.64 16.25 -0.42
N GLY A 70 -17.46 17.55 -0.23
CA GLY A 70 -18.13 18.38 0.78
C GLY A 70 -19.61 18.67 0.50
N ASN A 71 -20.32 17.81 -0.24
CA ASN A 71 -21.75 18.00 -0.49
C ASN A 71 -22.47 16.69 -0.84
N SER A 72 -22.27 15.64 -0.04
CA SER A 72 -23.10 14.44 -0.19
C SER A 72 -24.49 14.73 0.35
N LYS A 73 -25.48 14.69 -0.56
CA LYS A 73 -26.90 14.89 -0.24
C LYS A 73 -27.49 13.78 0.63
N ASN A 74 -26.78 12.65 0.72
CA ASN A 74 -27.26 11.45 1.39
C ASN A 74 -26.79 11.45 2.83
N THR A 75 -27.73 11.15 3.72
CA THR A 75 -27.55 11.25 5.16
C THR A 75 -27.64 9.88 5.82
N ILE A 76 -27.10 9.66 7.02
CA ILE A 76 -27.12 8.36 7.71
C ILE A 76 -28.56 7.86 7.89
N GLY A 77 -29.50 8.74 8.27
CA GLY A 77 -30.91 8.39 8.40
C GLY A 77 -31.54 7.92 7.08
N GLU A 78 -31.21 8.59 5.97
CA GLU A 78 -31.66 8.20 4.63
C GLU A 78 -31.06 6.85 4.22
N PHE A 79 -29.78 6.60 4.53
CA PHE A 79 -29.11 5.34 4.24
C PHE A 79 -29.74 4.16 5.00
N LEU A 80 -30.05 4.33 6.28
CA LEU A 80 -30.67 3.28 7.10
C LEU A 80 -32.13 3.03 6.71
N SER A 81 -32.84 4.06 6.25
CA SER A 81 -34.23 3.96 5.80
C SER A 81 -34.36 3.43 4.38
N SER A 82 -33.29 3.49 3.58
CA SER A 82 -33.31 3.03 2.20
C SER A 82 -33.46 1.50 2.10
N ASP A 83 -34.41 1.05 1.30
CA ASP A 83 -34.71 -0.39 1.08
C ASP A 83 -33.65 -1.09 0.21
N ASP A 84 -32.62 -0.37 -0.24
CA ASP A 84 -31.55 -0.91 -1.10
C ASP A 84 -30.60 -1.85 -0.34
N LEU A 85 -30.54 -1.75 1.00
CA LEU A 85 -29.80 -2.71 1.84
C LEU A 85 -30.44 -4.11 1.84
N LYS A 86 -31.73 -4.24 1.47
CA LYS A 86 -32.45 -5.52 1.46
C LYS A 86 -32.21 -6.35 0.19
N LYS A 87 -31.48 -5.82 -0.81
CA LYS A 87 -31.33 -6.46 -2.13
C LYS A 87 -29.97 -7.11 -2.41
N ASN A 88 -29.09 -7.25 -1.42
CA ASN A 88 -27.84 -8.00 -1.60
C ASN A 88 -28.05 -9.50 -1.38
N LYS A 89 -28.80 -10.15 -2.29
CA LYS A 89 -28.76 -11.61 -2.45
C LYS A 89 -27.54 -11.95 -3.32
N PRO A 90 -26.48 -12.61 -2.80
CA PRO A 90 -25.37 -13.01 -3.63
C PRO A 90 -25.84 -14.04 -4.66
N GLN A 91 -25.74 -13.66 -5.93
CA GLN A 91 -25.91 -14.56 -7.08
C GLN A 91 -24.82 -15.64 -7.05
N PRO A 92 -25.16 -16.95 -7.08
CA PRO A 92 -24.18 -18.03 -7.17
C PRO A 92 -23.78 -18.20 -8.65
N GLY A 93 -22.62 -17.68 -9.04
CA GLY A 93 -22.21 -17.83 -10.45
C GLY A 93 -20.85 -17.29 -10.88
N ASN A 94 -19.91 -16.99 -9.97
CA ASN A 94 -18.55 -16.63 -10.41
C ASN A 94 -17.47 -17.06 -9.42
N GLU A 95 -17.21 -18.37 -9.41
CA GLU A 95 -16.11 -19.01 -8.70
C GLU A 95 -14.78 -18.87 -9.45
N PHE A 96 -14.23 -17.65 -9.48
CA PHE A 96 -12.78 -17.49 -9.58
C PHE A 96 -12.27 -17.01 -8.24
N ARG A 97 -11.95 -18.00 -7.40
CA ARG A 97 -11.13 -17.96 -6.17
C ARG A 97 -10.67 -16.55 -5.77
N LYS A 98 -11.53 -15.81 -5.07
CA LYS A 98 -11.12 -14.63 -4.31
C LYS A 98 -10.42 -15.13 -3.05
N THR A 99 -9.13 -15.48 -3.16
CA THR A 99 -8.29 -15.56 -1.97
C THR A 99 -8.26 -14.16 -1.36
N ALA A 100 -8.95 -14.02 -0.23
CA ALA A 100 -8.92 -12.93 0.74
C ALA A 100 -8.63 -11.52 0.19
N VAL A 101 -9.67 -10.68 0.15
CA VAL A 101 -9.67 -9.20 0.31
C VAL A 101 -8.28 -8.55 0.36
N GLN A 102 -7.60 -8.46 -0.78
CA GLN A 102 -6.33 -7.75 -0.89
C GLN A 102 -6.48 -6.67 -1.96
N SER A 103 -6.31 -5.41 -1.55
CA SER A 103 -6.41 -4.27 -2.47
C SER A 103 -5.37 -4.40 -3.59
N LYS A 104 -5.68 -3.90 -4.79
CA LYS A 104 -4.75 -3.87 -5.94
C LYS A 104 -3.33 -3.38 -5.59
N PRO A 105 -3.13 -2.30 -4.81
CA PRO A 105 -1.79 -1.89 -4.40
C PRO A 105 -1.09 -2.91 -3.50
N MET A 106 -1.82 -3.60 -2.63
CA MET A 106 -1.25 -4.64 -1.77
C MET A 106 -0.78 -5.86 -2.57
N ILE A 107 -1.51 -6.26 -3.61
CA ILE A 107 -1.08 -7.32 -4.54
C ILE A 107 0.22 -6.91 -5.26
N ALA A 108 0.30 -5.66 -5.74
CA ALA A 108 1.50 -5.15 -6.39
C ALA A 108 2.71 -5.15 -5.44
N LEU A 109 2.51 -4.75 -4.18
CA LEU A 109 3.54 -4.80 -3.14
C LEU A 109 4.00 -6.23 -2.88
N MET A 110 3.09 -7.18 -2.69
CA MET A 110 3.44 -8.58 -2.48
C MET A 110 4.21 -9.17 -3.65
N ASN A 111 3.82 -8.84 -4.89
CA ASN A 111 4.53 -9.29 -6.08
C ASN A 111 5.94 -8.67 -6.16
N LYS A 112 6.09 -7.39 -5.81
CA LYS A 112 7.40 -6.73 -5.72
C LYS A 112 8.29 -7.40 -4.67
N MET A 113 7.78 -7.63 -3.46
CA MET A 113 8.50 -8.33 -2.39
C MET A 113 8.97 -9.72 -2.86
N ARG A 114 8.09 -10.52 -3.45
CA ARG A 114 8.44 -11.84 -3.99
C ARG A 114 9.51 -11.76 -5.07
N ASN A 115 9.40 -10.81 -6.00
CA ASN A 115 10.36 -10.65 -7.08
C ASN A 115 11.74 -10.22 -6.57
N THR A 116 11.79 -9.27 -5.63
CA THR A 116 13.07 -8.85 -5.03
C THR A 116 13.78 -9.99 -4.29
N SER A 117 13.06 -10.84 -3.56
CA SER A 117 13.63 -12.02 -2.91
C SER A 117 14.16 -13.03 -3.94
N ARG A 118 13.41 -13.29 -5.00
CA ARG A 118 13.83 -14.20 -6.09
C ARG A 118 15.06 -13.68 -6.83
N GLU A 119 15.14 -12.37 -7.06
CA GLU A 119 16.27 -11.73 -7.74
C GLU A 119 17.55 -11.83 -6.91
N LYS A 120 17.48 -11.61 -5.58
CA LYS A 120 18.62 -11.82 -4.67
C LYS A 120 19.16 -13.25 -4.75
N VAL A 121 18.26 -14.25 -4.76
CA VAL A 121 18.64 -15.67 -4.89
C VAL A 121 19.27 -15.94 -6.26
N ARG A 122 18.68 -15.46 -7.36
CA ARG A 122 19.25 -15.61 -8.71
C ARG A 122 20.64 -14.99 -8.82
N LYS A 123 20.83 -13.77 -8.30
CA LYS A 123 22.13 -13.09 -8.29
C LYS A 123 23.17 -13.80 -7.40
N LYS A 124 22.75 -14.52 -6.36
CA LYS A 124 23.65 -15.37 -5.55
C LYS A 124 24.10 -16.57 -6.39
N VAL A 125 23.17 -17.25 -7.04
CA VAL A 125 23.45 -18.42 -7.92
C VAL A 125 24.32 -18.05 -9.12
N GLU A 126 24.08 -16.89 -9.75
CA GLU A 126 24.89 -16.42 -10.89
C GLU A 126 26.33 -16.10 -10.49
N ARG A 127 26.55 -15.49 -9.32
CA ARG A 127 27.90 -15.23 -8.78
C ARG A 127 28.67 -16.53 -8.50
N VAL A 128 28.02 -17.52 -7.89
CA VAL A 128 28.62 -18.84 -7.66
C VAL A 128 28.98 -19.50 -9.00
N LYS A 129 28.12 -19.39 -10.02
CA LYS A 129 28.36 -19.97 -11.35
C LYS A 129 29.49 -19.28 -12.12
N GLN A 130 29.72 -17.97 -11.90
CA GLN A 130 30.86 -17.25 -12.47
C GLN A 130 32.17 -17.67 -11.79
N GLN A 131 32.18 -17.79 -10.46
CA GLN A 131 33.34 -18.27 -9.71
C GLN A 131 33.73 -19.72 -10.08
N THR A 132 32.77 -20.60 -10.37
CA THR A 132 33.09 -21.98 -10.82
C THR A 132 33.63 -22.06 -12.25
N ARG A 133 33.50 -21.01 -13.06
CA ARG A 133 34.03 -20.98 -14.44
C ARG A 133 35.44 -20.42 -14.54
N GLU A 134 35.85 -19.62 -13.56
CA GLU A 134 37.19 -19.03 -13.51
C GLU A 134 38.18 -19.87 -12.69
N ASN A 135 37.70 -20.79 -11.85
CA ASN A 135 38.54 -21.60 -10.95
C ASN A 135 38.71 -23.06 -11.41
N ASN A 136 39.22 -23.27 -12.63
CA ASN A 136 39.82 -24.55 -13.04
C ASN A 136 41.35 -24.52 -12.86
N GLN A 137 41.80 -23.94 -11.75
CA GLN A 137 43.15 -24.10 -11.21
C GLN A 137 43.07 -24.16 -9.69
N ASP A 138 43.44 -25.34 -9.18
CA ASP A 138 43.98 -25.66 -7.87
C ASP A 138 43.13 -25.46 -6.60
N ASN A 139 43.27 -26.49 -5.75
CA ASN A 139 42.72 -26.70 -4.42
C ASN A 139 42.57 -25.42 -3.57
N ASP A 140 41.41 -25.24 -2.95
CA ASP A 140 41.39 -24.99 -1.50
C ASP A 140 40.06 -25.40 -0.88
N ASP A 141 40.21 -25.92 0.33
CA ASP A 141 39.21 -26.40 1.27
C ASP A 141 38.31 -25.25 1.76
N SER A 142 36.99 -25.41 1.63
CA SER A 142 36.03 -24.61 2.39
C SER A 142 34.71 -25.33 2.48
N GLU A 143 34.49 -25.86 3.68
CA GLU A 143 33.23 -26.33 4.23
C GLU A 143 32.12 -25.30 3.96
N ASP A 144 31.19 -25.62 3.05
CA ASP A 144 29.99 -24.83 2.86
C ASP A 144 28.81 -25.80 2.59
N GLU A 145 28.39 -26.50 3.64
CA GLU A 145 27.28 -27.48 3.60
C GLU A 145 25.95 -26.84 3.13
N GLU A 146 25.76 -25.53 3.27
CA GLU A 146 24.55 -24.82 2.78
C GLU A 146 24.46 -24.79 1.24
N VAL A 147 25.58 -24.85 0.52
CA VAL A 147 25.61 -24.69 -0.94
C VAL A 147 25.21 -25.99 -1.63
N SER A 148 25.52 -27.12 -1.00
CA SER A 148 25.10 -28.47 -1.40
C SER A 148 23.57 -28.58 -1.43
N GLU A 149 22.91 -28.00 -0.44
CA GLU A 149 21.46 -28.10 -0.25
C GLU A 149 20.66 -27.24 -1.25
N LEU A 150 21.24 -26.13 -1.70
CA LEU A 150 20.69 -25.29 -2.77
C LEU A 150 20.80 -25.95 -4.16
N ARG A 151 21.85 -26.75 -4.39
CA ARG A 151 22.08 -27.46 -5.66
C ARG A 151 21.20 -28.72 -5.79
N ALA A 152 20.86 -29.35 -4.67
CA ALA A 152 20.00 -30.54 -4.63
C ALA A 152 18.55 -30.29 -5.09
N ARG A 153 18.07 -29.03 -5.05
CA ARG A 153 16.68 -28.68 -5.43
C ARG A 153 16.47 -28.33 -6.91
N SER A 154 17.52 -28.30 -7.73
CA SER A 154 17.34 -28.10 -9.18
C SER A 154 16.95 -29.42 -9.86
N VAL A 155 15.70 -29.81 -9.74
CA VAL A 155 15.16 -30.98 -10.45
C VAL A 155 15.14 -30.68 -11.96
N LYS A 156 15.73 -31.60 -12.74
CA LYS A 156 15.75 -31.60 -14.21
C LYS A 156 14.33 -31.40 -14.75
N LYS A 157 14.12 -30.34 -15.55
CA LYS A 157 12.90 -30.17 -16.35
C LYS A 157 12.86 -31.26 -17.43
N THR A 158 12.30 -32.42 -17.12
CA THR A 158 11.88 -33.38 -18.14
C THR A 158 10.49 -32.99 -18.61
N THR A 159 10.44 -32.45 -19.82
CA THR A 159 9.26 -32.05 -20.55
C THR A 159 8.58 -33.28 -21.13
N THR A 160 7.73 -33.99 -20.38
CA THR A 160 6.78 -34.96 -20.96
C THR A 160 5.63 -35.21 -19.97
N GLY A 161 4.43 -34.73 -20.30
CA GLY A 161 3.23 -35.15 -19.56
C GLY A 161 2.03 -34.20 -19.68
N LEU A 162 1.07 -34.58 -20.51
CA LEU A 162 -0.35 -34.16 -20.49
C LEU A 162 -0.78 -32.82 -21.13
N LEU A 163 -0.20 -32.46 -22.28
CA LEU A 163 -0.88 -31.59 -23.25
C LEU A 163 -1.05 -32.32 -24.59
N HIS A 164 -1.76 -33.43 -24.57
CA HIS A 164 -2.28 -34.09 -25.77
C HIS A 164 -3.80 -34.13 -25.76
N ASN A 165 -4.45 -32.96 -25.72
CA ASN A 165 -5.83 -32.85 -26.19
C ASN A 165 -5.81 -32.22 -27.58
N LYS A 166 -5.71 -33.08 -28.61
CA LYS A 166 -6.00 -32.75 -30.00
C LYS A 166 -7.41 -32.17 -30.06
N ILE A 167 -7.53 -30.85 -30.18
CA ILE A 167 -8.76 -30.17 -30.60
C ILE A 167 -9.00 -30.60 -32.04
N LYS A 168 -9.92 -31.56 -32.25
CA LYS A 168 -10.42 -31.89 -33.59
C LYS A 168 -11.17 -30.66 -34.11
N LYS A 169 -10.57 -29.91 -35.03
CA LYS A 169 -11.30 -28.92 -35.83
C LYS A 169 -12.30 -29.69 -36.70
N LYS A 170 -13.60 -29.57 -36.42
CA LYS A 170 -14.65 -29.99 -37.36
C LYS A 170 -14.57 -29.08 -38.58
N SER A 171 -14.12 -29.63 -39.69
CA SER A 171 -14.29 -29.08 -41.02
C SER A 171 -15.66 -29.49 -41.58
N GLY A 172 -16.40 -28.53 -42.14
CA GLY A 172 -17.56 -28.74 -43.02
C GLY A 172 -18.87 -28.16 -42.45
N ARG A 173 -19.65 -27.36 -43.18
CA ARG A 173 -19.67 -27.05 -44.62
C ARG A 173 -20.31 -25.66 -44.86
N PRO A 174 -20.11 -25.07 -46.05
CA PRO A 174 -20.80 -23.88 -46.52
C PRO A 174 -22.18 -24.22 -47.12
N PHE A 175 -22.93 -23.13 -47.39
CA PHE A 175 -24.31 -22.98 -47.86
C PHE A 175 -25.36 -22.88 -46.75
#